data_AF-A0A922MK12-F1
#
_entry.id   AF-A0A922MK12-F1
#
_cell.length_a   1.000
_cell.length_b   1.000
_cell.length_c   1.000
_cell.angle_alpha   90.00
_cell.angle_beta   90.00
_cell.angle_gamma   90.00
#
_symmetry.space_group_name_H-M   'P 1'
#
loop_
_entity.id
_entity.type
_entity.pdbx_description
1 polymer ?
#
loop_
_entity_poly.entity_id
_entity_poly.type
_entity_poly.pdbx_seq_one_letter_code
_entity_poly.pdbx_strand_id
1 'polypeptide(L)'
;MISDITRRPKDSTLAYFDKLIAPFKCADDDTTGITEADLVAAQDRTWRHLRLRELIAAQSGGARLVCVTLPMPRRRAVVPPALYVAWLHALATAADRTLLVRGNHAAVLTFYS
;
A
#
# COMPACT_ATOMS: atom_id res chain seq x y z
N MET A 1 -6.13 18.62 -0.08
CA MET A 1 -5.97 17.16 -0.17
C MET A 1 -5.77 16.83 -1.65
N ILE A 2 -4.80 15.99 -2.04
CA ILE A 2 -4.62 15.61 -3.45
C ILE A 2 -5.90 14.90 -3.90
N SER A 3 -6.67 15.50 -4.82
CA SER A 3 -7.97 15.02 -5.29
C SER A 3 -7.90 13.65 -5.97
N ASP A 4 -6.72 13.31 -6.47
CA ASP A 4 -6.49 12.21 -7.39
C ASP A 4 -6.18 10.87 -6.71
N ILE A 5 -6.15 10.83 -5.38
CA ILE A 5 -5.74 9.64 -4.60
C ILE A 5 -6.77 8.49 -4.64
N THR A 6 -8.03 8.79 -4.94
CA THR A 6 -9.13 7.81 -5.03
C THR A 6 -9.41 7.34 -6.46
N ARG A 7 -8.69 7.89 -7.46
CA ARG A 7 -8.84 7.47 -8.86
C ARG A 7 -8.28 6.07 -9.05
N ARG A 8 -8.85 5.34 -10.02
CA ARG A 8 -8.34 4.06 -10.48
C ARG A 8 -6.85 4.21 -10.90
N PRO A 9 -5.96 3.31 -10.47
CA PRO A 9 -4.56 3.30 -10.93
C PRO A 9 -4.46 3.05 -12.43
N LYS A 10 -3.30 3.37 -13.02
CA LYS A 10 -2.99 3.04 -14.41
C LYS A 10 -2.97 1.52 -14.60
N ASP A 11 -3.36 1.07 -15.79
CA ASP A 11 -3.37 -0.36 -16.13
C ASP A 11 -1.98 -1.00 -16.04
N SER A 12 -0.91 -0.25 -16.31
CA SER A 12 0.47 -0.72 -16.10
C SER A 12 0.80 -1.00 -14.63
N THR A 13 0.28 -0.17 -13.71
CA THR A 13 0.45 -0.34 -12.26
C THR A 13 -0.38 -1.52 -11.76
N LEU A 14 -1.58 -1.72 -12.31
CA LEU A 14 -2.40 -2.90 -12.02
C LEU A 14 -1.70 -4.18 -12.48
N ALA A 15 -1.21 -4.23 -13.72
CA ALA A 15 -0.48 -5.38 -14.24
C ALA A 15 0.79 -5.70 -13.44
N TYR A 16 1.52 -4.66 -12.99
CA TYR A 16 2.64 -4.82 -12.06
C TYR A 16 2.20 -5.49 -10.75
N PHE A 17 1.11 -5.02 -10.16
CA PHE A 17 0.62 -5.54 -8.89
C PHE A 17 0.09 -6.97 -9.02
N ASP A 18 -0.63 -7.27 -10.11
CA ASP A 18 -1.11 -8.62 -10.40
C ASP A 18 0.04 -9.62 -10.52
N LYS A 19 1.14 -9.22 -11.18
CA LYS A 19 2.37 -10.01 -11.25
C LYS A 19 3.04 -10.18 -9.89
N LEU A 20 3.02 -9.15 -9.05
CA LEU A 20 3.61 -9.19 -7.70
C LEU A 20 2.87 -10.18 -6.79
N ILE A 21 1.54 -10.23 -6.85
CA ILE A 21 0.72 -11.10 -5.99
C ILE A 21 0.51 -12.50 -6.56
N ALA A 22 0.76 -12.72 -7.85
CA ALA A 22 0.52 -14.00 -8.53
C ALA A 22 1.05 -15.25 -7.80
N PRO A 23 2.26 -15.24 -7.21
CA PRO A 23 2.79 -16.41 -6.49
C PRO A 23 2.06 -16.73 -5.19
N PHE A 24 1.28 -15.79 -4.66
CA PHE A 24 0.61 -15.88 -3.37
C PHE A 24 -0.91 -16.06 -3.50
N LYS A 25 -1.43 -16.17 -4.73
CA LYS A 25 -2.85 -16.47 -4.96
C LYS A 25 -3.10 -17.95 -4.69
N CYS A 26 -4.16 -18.25 -3.94
CA CYS A 26 -4.58 -19.63 -3.64
C CYS A 26 -6.06 -19.83 -3.98
N ALA A 27 -6.44 -21.08 -4.20
CA ALA A 27 -7.85 -21.49 -4.20
C ALA A 27 -8.40 -21.46 -2.75
N ASP A 28 -9.73 -21.36 -2.61
CA ASP A 28 -10.46 -20.94 -1.39
C ASP A 28 -10.20 -21.72 -0.08
N ASP A 29 -9.39 -22.79 -0.09
CA ASP A 29 -9.15 -23.67 1.06
C ASP A 29 -7.84 -23.39 1.83
N ASP A 30 -6.98 -22.48 1.36
CA ASP A 30 -5.70 -22.20 2.03
C ASP A 30 -5.72 -20.87 2.80
N THR A 31 -5.79 -20.94 4.13
CA THR A 31 -5.84 -19.78 5.05
C THR A 31 -4.62 -18.85 4.97
N THR A 32 -3.58 -19.24 4.25
CA THR A 32 -2.33 -18.47 4.13
C THR A 32 -2.22 -17.66 2.83
N GLY A 33 -3.04 -18.00 1.82
CA GLY A 33 -3.03 -17.39 0.49
C GLY A 33 -3.92 -16.17 0.34
N ILE A 34 -3.85 -15.55 -0.83
CA ILE A 34 -4.74 -14.46 -1.25
C ILE A 34 -5.87 -15.09 -2.08
N THR A 35 -7.10 -15.03 -1.58
CA THR A 35 -8.29 -15.47 -2.33
C THR A 35 -8.83 -14.37 -3.23
N GLU A 36 -9.67 -14.72 -4.20
CA GLU A 36 -10.34 -13.72 -5.04
C GLU A 36 -11.30 -12.85 -4.22
N ALA A 37 -11.95 -13.43 -3.21
CA ALA A 37 -12.79 -12.70 -2.27
C ALA A 37 -12.01 -11.62 -1.50
N ASP A 38 -10.76 -11.91 -1.09
CA ASP A 38 -9.89 -10.93 -0.44
C ASP A 38 -9.54 -9.75 -1.35
N LEU A 39 -9.28 -10.03 -2.64
CA LEU A 39 -8.97 -9.01 -3.64
C LEU A 39 -10.16 -8.08 -3.88
N VAL A 40 -11.36 -8.64 -4.00
CA VAL A 40 -12.60 -7.86 -4.12
C VAL A 40 -12.84 -7.03 -2.85
N ALA A 41 -12.75 -7.64 -1.67
CA ALA A 41 -12.98 -6.95 -0.39
C ALA A 41 -11.94 -5.86 -0.07
N ALA A 42 -10.77 -5.90 -0.73
CA ALA A 42 -9.70 -4.95 -0.54
C ALA A 42 -9.42 -4.03 -1.74
N GLN A 43 -10.23 -4.10 -2.79
CA GLN A 43 -10.00 -3.38 -4.06
C GLN A 43 -9.73 -1.89 -3.85
N ASP A 44 -10.59 -1.17 -3.13
CA ASP A 44 -10.42 0.27 -2.88
C ASP A 44 -9.13 0.60 -2.15
N ARG A 45 -8.72 -0.26 -1.19
CA ARG A 45 -7.46 -0.09 -0.45
C ARG A 45 -6.27 -0.30 -1.37
N THR A 46 -6.30 -1.40 -2.13
CA THR A 46 -5.28 -1.70 -3.14
C THR A 46 -5.13 -0.55 -4.12
N TRP A 47 -6.23 -0.05 -4.70
CA TRP A 47 -6.21 1.06 -5.64
C TRP A 47 -5.61 2.33 -5.03
N ARG A 48 -5.98 2.67 -3.80
CA ARG A 48 -5.43 3.82 -3.09
C ARG A 48 -3.91 3.69 -2.88
N HIS A 49 -3.42 2.50 -2.53
CA HIS A 49 -1.98 2.26 -2.36
C HIS A 49 -1.21 2.34 -3.68
N LEU A 50 -1.76 1.76 -4.75
CA LEU A 50 -1.17 1.82 -6.08
C LEU A 50 -1.18 3.25 -6.65
N ARG A 51 -2.26 4.00 -6.43
CA ARG A 51 -2.34 5.40 -6.82
C ARG A 51 -1.35 6.26 -6.05
N LEU A 52 -1.15 5.99 -4.75
CA LEU A 52 -0.11 6.64 -3.96
C LEU A 52 1.29 6.37 -4.50
N ARG A 53 1.59 5.12 -4.90
CA ARG A 53 2.85 4.77 -5.57
C ARG A 53 3.10 5.62 -6.81
N GLU A 54 2.09 5.76 -7.67
CA GLU A 54 2.20 6.59 -8.89
C GLU A 54 2.48 8.06 -8.57
N LEU A 55 1.81 8.61 -7.56
CA LEU A 55 2.00 9.99 -7.14
C LEU A 55 3.39 10.21 -6.55
N ILE A 56 3.90 9.27 -5.75
CA ILE A 56 5.27 9.32 -5.22
C ILE A 56 6.28 9.32 -6.38
N ALA A 57 6.13 8.41 -7.34
CA ALA A 57 7.02 8.34 -8.49
C ALA A 57 6.97 9.63 -9.33
N ALA A 58 5.78 10.19 -9.55
CA ALA A 58 5.58 11.38 -10.38
C ALA A 58 6.04 12.69 -9.72
N GLN A 59 5.86 12.83 -8.40
CA GLN A 59 6.10 14.11 -7.70
C GLN A 59 7.39 14.10 -6.86
N SER A 60 7.87 12.92 -6.49
CA SER A 60 8.98 12.75 -5.53
C SER A 60 10.08 11.83 -6.05
N GLY A 61 10.12 11.50 -7.35
CA GLY A 61 11.14 10.62 -7.93
C GLY A 61 12.59 11.12 -7.76
N GLY A 62 12.80 12.43 -7.63
CA GLY A 62 14.12 13.02 -7.37
C GLY A 62 14.41 13.34 -5.89
N ALA A 63 13.52 12.96 -4.97
CA ALA A 63 13.68 13.28 -3.55
C ALA A 63 14.81 12.44 -2.91
N ARG A 64 15.56 13.04 -1.99
CA ARG A 64 16.61 12.34 -1.24
C ARG A 64 16.05 11.29 -0.26
N LEU A 65 14.83 11.50 0.23
CA LEU A 65 14.10 10.61 1.13
C LEU A 65 12.60 10.91 1.00
N VAL A 66 11.78 9.87 0.89
CA VAL A 66 10.32 9.97 0.90
C VAL A 66 9.79 9.27 2.15
N CYS A 67 9.27 10.05 3.10
CA CYS A 67 8.60 9.51 4.28
C CYS A 67 7.11 9.31 4.00
N VAL A 68 6.62 8.09 4.14
CA VAL A 68 5.22 7.73 3.90
C VAL A 68 4.63 7.12 5.15
N THR A 69 3.40 7.49 5.50
CA THR A 69 2.67 6.83 6.58
C THR A 69 2.50 5.35 6.27
N LEU A 70 3.03 4.47 7.12
CA LEU A 70 2.88 3.02 7.00
C LEU A 70 1.38 2.67 7.07
N PRO A 71 0.80 2.09 6.01
CA PRO A 71 -0.59 1.67 6.04
C PRO A 71 -0.74 0.50 7.02
N MET A 72 -1.86 0.46 7.76
CA MET A 72 -2.15 -0.65 8.66
C MET A 72 -3.55 -1.20 8.34
N PRO A 73 -3.70 -2.52 8.14
CA PRO A 73 -5.01 -3.14 8.05
C PRO A 73 -5.74 -2.99 9.39
N ARG A 74 -7.04 -2.66 9.32
CA ARG A 74 -7.88 -2.57 10.51
C ARG A 74 -8.14 -3.97 11.05
N ARG A 75 -8.10 -4.16 12.37
CA ARG A 75 -8.33 -5.46 13.04
C ARG A 75 -9.62 -6.20 12.62
N ARG A 76 -10.64 -5.47 12.15
CA ARG A 76 -11.93 -6.04 11.71
C ARG A 76 -11.96 -6.48 10.25
N ALA A 77 -11.05 -5.99 9.42
CA ALA A 77 -10.92 -6.42 8.04
C ALA A 77 -9.85 -7.52 8.01
N VAL A 78 -10.27 -8.75 7.78
CA VAL A 78 -9.33 -9.83 7.49
C VAL A 78 -8.63 -9.44 6.18
N VAL A 79 -7.34 -9.16 6.26
CA VAL A 79 -6.48 -8.91 5.10
C VAL A 79 -5.43 -10.01 5.15
N PRO A 80 -5.29 -10.84 4.10
CA PRO A 80 -4.25 -11.85 4.07
C PRO A 80 -2.87 -11.23 4.30
N PRO A 81 -2.00 -11.85 5.11
CA PRO A 81 -0.67 -11.32 5.36
C PRO A 81 0.12 -11.05 4.07
N ALA A 82 0.01 -11.93 3.07
CA ALA A 82 0.65 -11.76 1.78
C ALA A 82 0.16 -10.51 1.03
N LEU A 83 -1.15 -10.24 1.06
CA LEU A 83 -1.73 -9.05 0.43
C LEU A 83 -1.27 -7.76 1.12
N TYR A 84 -1.20 -7.78 2.46
CA TYR A 84 -0.70 -6.64 3.23
C TYR A 84 0.78 -6.34 2.90
N VAL A 85 1.63 -7.36 2.89
CA VAL A 85 3.05 -7.21 2.54
C VAL A 85 3.22 -6.75 1.10
N ALA A 86 2.38 -7.21 0.17
CA ALA A 86 2.39 -6.72 -1.21
C ALA A 86 2.10 -5.21 -1.30
N TRP A 87 1.16 -4.67 -0.50
CA TRP A 87 0.94 -3.23 -0.41
C TRP A 87 2.16 -2.48 0.15
N LEU A 88 2.78 -3.02 1.21
CA LEU A 88 3.99 -2.43 1.78
C LEU A 88 5.12 -2.39 0.76
N HIS A 89 5.35 -3.49 0.05
CA HIS A 89 6.35 -3.58 -0.99
C HIS A 89 6.10 -2.58 -2.11
N ALA A 90 4.84 -2.47 -2.58
CA ALA A 90 4.45 -1.52 -3.61
C ALA A 90 4.60 -0.04 -3.18
N LEU A 91 4.56 0.28 -1.88
CA LEU A 91 4.83 1.63 -1.41
C LEU A 91 6.33 1.88 -1.16
N ALA A 92 7.02 0.93 -0.53
CA ALA A 92 8.44 1.04 -0.18
C ALA A 92 9.34 1.13 -1.41
N THR A 93 8.89 0.62 -2.56
CA THR A 93 9.64 0.69 -3.84
C THR A 93 9.09 1.74 -4.80
N ALA A 94 8.28 2.69 -4.31
CA ALA A 94 7.72 3.76 -5.15
C ALA A 94 8.77 4.81 -5.56
N ALA A 95 9.84 4.95 -4.77
CA ALA A 95 11.04 5.73 -5.06
C ALA A 95 12.25 5.04 -4.42
N ASP A 96 13.46 5.38 -4.87
CA ASP A 96 14.73 4.73 -4.46
C ASP A 96 14.96 4.72 -2.94
N ARG A 97 14.46 5.74 -2.23
CA ARG A 97 14.66 5.92 -0.78
C ARG A 97 13.32 6.25 -0.12
N THR A 98 12.50 5.22 0.10
CA THR A 98 11.20 5.37 0.76
C THR A 98 11.24 4.76 2.17
N LEU A 99 10.84 5.54 3.17
CA LEU A 99 10.71 5.10 4.56
C LEU A 99 9.23 5.07 4.96
N LEU A 100 8.75 3.90 5.36
CA LEU A 100 7.40 3.74 5.90
C LEU A 100 7.43 3.97 7.42
N VAL A 101 6.67 4.96 7.91
CA VAL A 101 6.70 5.40 9.32
C VAL A 101 5.30 5.33 9.93
N ARG A 102 5.21 4.90 11.19
CA ARG A 102 3.97 4.96 11.98
C ARG A 102 4.26 5.24 13.44
N GLY A 103 3.56 6.22 13.99
CA GLY A 103 3.56 6.51 15.41
C GLY A 103 2.66 5.56 16.21
N ASN A 104 2.83 5.55 17.53
CA ASN A 104 1.99 4.82 18.47
C ASN A 104 0.69 5.57 18.84
N HIS A 105 0.40 6.70 18.19
CA HIS A 105 -0.74 7.60 18.45
C HIS A 105 -0.72 8.30 19.82
N ALA A 106 0.44 8.34 20.50
CA ALA A 106 0.65 9.22 21.64
C ALA A 106 0.91 10.66 21.16
N ALA A 107 0.66 11.66 22.02
CA ALA A 107 0.95 13.05 21.70
C ALA A 107 2.46 13.26 21.54
N VAL A 108 2.86 13.81 20.38
CA VAL A 108 4.27 14.07 20.02
C VAL A 108 4.59 15.56 19.92
N LEU A 109 3.58 16.44 19.99
CA LEU A 109 3.79 17.89 20.04
C LEU A 109 4.16 18.29 21.46
N THR A 110 5.44 18.16 21.81
CA THR A 110 6.03 18.94 22.89
C THR A 110 6.53 20.24 22.27
N PHE A 111 5.94 21.38 22.64
CA PHE A 111 6.51 22.67 22.27
C PHE A 111 7.94 22.71 22.82
N TYR A 112 8.91 22.86 21.92
CA TYR A 112 10.24 23.30 22.34
C TYR A 112 10.07 24.76 22.77
N SER A 113 10.03 24.99 24.08
CA SER A 113 10.24 26.31 24.70
C SER A 113 11.68 26.75 24.53
#